data_AF-A0A3A0FT75-F1
#
_entry.id   AF-A0A3A0FT75-F1
#
_cell.length_a   1.000
_cell.length_b   1.000
_cell.length_c   1.000
_cell.angle_alpha   90.00
_cell.angle_beta   90.00
_cell.angle_gamma   90.00
#
_symmetry.space_group_name_H-M   'P 1'
#
loop_
_entity.id
_entity.type
_entity.pdbx_description
1 polymer ?
#
loop_
_entity_poly.entity_id
_entity_poly.type
_entity_poly.pdbx_seq_one_letter_code
_entity_poly.pdbx_strand_id
1 'polypeptide(L)'
;MDAKCRALCETLARAIVARDFAAAHALFAPWLRSALSPAEIQAAVDAQSEGLAHPPRSWTLDEGVVGLDELRTPDPYGPPSSPLSDRITHDDFRGWLQIQFAPDPSVHDEQNVCFDVWLVAVEHEGTFLVGYFEPSEAT
;
A
#
# COMPACT_ATOMS: atom_id res chain seq x y z
N MET A 1 6.94 13.94 -3.20
CA MET A 1 6.77 12.67 -3.94
C MET A 1 7.26 12.80 -5.37
N ASP A 2 8.20 11.92 -5.75
CA ASP A 2 8.66 11.73 -7.12
C ASP A 2 7.51 11.34 -8.08
N ALA A 3 7.61 11.75 -9.35
CA ALA A 3 6.56 11.54 -10.34
C ALA A 3 6.30 10.05 -10.65
N LYS A 4 7.35 9.20 -10.63
CA LYS A 4 7.21 7.76 -10.86
C LYS A 4 6.61 7.06 -9.65
N CYS A 5 6.99 7.46 -8.43
CA CYS A 5 6.33 7.00 -7.19
C CYS A 5 4.84 7.35 -7.19
N ARG A 6 4.48 8.58 -7.56
CA ARG A 6 3.08 8.99 -7.70
C ARG A 6 2.34 8.12 -8.72
N ALA A 7 2.92 7.89 -9.89
CA ALA A 7 2.31 7.06 -10.93
C ALA A 7 2.11 5.60 -10.47
N LEU A 8 3.08 5.03 -9.74
CA LEU A 8 2.97 3.70 -9.14
C LEU A 8 1.79 3.64 -8.17
N CYS A 9 1.72 4.58 -7.21
CA CYS A 9 0.64 4.64 -6.23
C CYS A 9 -0.73 4.84 -6.87
N GLU A 10 -0.84 5.74 -7.85
CA GLU A 10 -2.12 5.95 -8.55
C GLU A 10 -2.56 4.71 -9.33
N THR A 11 -1.62 3.97 -9.92
CA THR A 11 -1.93 2.72 -10.65
C THR A 11 -2.39 1.63 -9.69
N LEU A 12 -1.71 1.50 -8.55
CA LEU A 12 -2.12 0.57 -7.49
C LEU A 12 -3.50 0.93 -6.93
N ALA A 13 -3.73 2.20 -6.62
CA ALA A 13 -5.01 2.66 -6.08
C ALA A 13 -6.18 2.42 -7.06
N ARG A 14 -5.96 2.70 -8.34
CA ARG A 14 -6.95 2.39 -9.40
C ARG A 14 -7.26 0.90 -9.46
N ALA A 15 -6.25 0.04 -9.39
CA ALA A 15 -6.44 -1.41 -9.40
C ALA A 15 -7.26 -1.88 -8.17
N ILE A 16 -6.96 -1.36 -6.97
CA ILE A 16 -7.69 -1.69 -5.74
C ILE A 16 -9.16 -1.24 -5.83
N VAL A 17 -9.43 -0.01 -6.24
CA VAL A 17 -10.81 0.51 -6.38
C VAL A 17 -11.59 -0.26 -7.46
N ALA A 18 -10.92 -0.64 -8.56
CA ALA A 18 -11.51 -1.48 -9.61
C ALA A 18 -11.62 -2.97 -9.21
N ARG A 19 -11.09 -3.36 -8.05
CA ARG A 19 -10.97 -4.73 -7.57
C ARG A 19 -10.21 -5.67 -8.50
N ASP A 20 -9.27 -5.12 -9.26
CA ASP A 20 -8.35 -5.86 -10.11
C ASP A 20 -7.07 -6.19 -9.32
N PHE A 21 -7.18 -7.16 -8.42
CA PHE A 21 -6.05 -7.58 -7.59
C PHE A 21 -4.96 -8.32 -8.35
N ALA A 22 -5.25 -8.81 -9.56
CA ALA A 22 -4.23 -9.33 -10.46
C ALA A 22 -3.36 -8.19 -11.01
N ALA A 23 -3.97 -7.07 -11.43
CA ALA A 23 -3.23 -5.88 -11.82
C ALA A 23 -2.47 -5.25 -10.66
N ALA A 24 -3.06 -5.19 -9.46
CA ALA A 24 -2.37 -4.72 -8.26
C ALA A 24 -1.12 -5.58 -7.95
N HIS A 25 -1.28 -6.91 -7.96
CA HIS A 25 -0.19 -7.87 -7.75
C HIS A 25 0.92 -7.72 -8.80
N ALA A 26 0.60 -7.40 -10.05
CA ALA A 26 1.59 -7.18 -11.10
C ALA A 26 2.54 -6.00 -10.83
N LEU A 27 2.15 -5.05 -9.96
CA LEU A 27 2.98 -3.91 -9.55
C LEU A 27 3.99 -4.27 -8.45
N PHE A 28 3.91 -5.48 -7.88
CA PHE A 28 4.74 -5.86 -6.74
C PHE A 28 6.11 -6.36 -7.20
N ALA A 29 7.13 -6.08 -6.40
CA ALA A 29 8.47 -6.61 -6.61
C ALA A 29 8.45 -8.16 -6.58
N PRO A 30 9.38 -8.85 -7.26
CA PRO A 30 9.36 -10.31 -7.38
C PRO A 30 9.27 -11.05 -6.05
N TRP A 31 9.93 -10.55 -5.01
CA TRP A 31 9.88 -11.14 -3.67
C TRP A 31 8.50 -11.02 -3.04
N LEU A 32 7.86 -9.86 -3.16
CA LEU A 32 6.53 -9.63 -2.61
C LEU A 32 5.46 -10.40 -3.40
N ARG A 33 5.59 -10.47 -4.73
CA ARG A 33 4.71 -11.30 -5.58
C ARG A 33 4.77 -12.79 -5.25
N SER A 34 5.93 -13.26 -4.80
CA SER A 34 6.11 -14.66 -4.40
C SER A 34 5.56 -14.93 -2.99
N ALA A 35 5.45 -13.90 -2.16
CA ALA A 35 4.98 -14.00 -0.78
C ALA A 35 3.47 -13.74 -0.62
N LEU A 36 2.86 -12.98 -1.53
CA LEU A 36 1.44 -12.64 -1.52
C LEU A 36 0.82 -13.00 -2.87
N SER A 37 -0.34 -13.64 -2.84
CA SER A 37 -1.21 -13.88 -3.98
C SER A 37 -2.23 -12.74 -4.16
N PRO A 38 -2.85 -12.60 -5.35
CA PRO A 38 -3.96 -11.67 -5.55
C PRO A 38 -5.11 -11.86 -4.55
N ALA A 39 -5.40 -13.10 -4.16
CA ALA A 39 -6.45 -13.41 -3.20
C ALA A 39 -6.11 -12.95 -1.76
N GLU A 40 -4.83 -13.02 -1.37
CA GLU A 40 -4.37 -12.51 -0.07
C GLU A 40 -4.37 -10.98 -0.03
N ILE A 41 -4.00 -10.32 -1.14
CA ILE A 41 -4.12 -8.85 -1.26
C ILE A 41 -5.60 -8.45 -1.11
N GLN A 42 -6.48 -9.15 -1.82
CA GLN A 42 -7.92 -8.94 -1.71
C GLN A 42 -8.38 -9.09 -0.25
N ALA A 43 -8.04 -10.20 0.41
CA ALA A 43 -8.47 -10.47 1.77
C ALA A 43 -7.97 -9.40 2.75
N ALA A 44 -6.74 -8.92 2.59
CA ALA A 44 -6.18 -7.85 3.42
C ALA A 44 -6.92 -6.52 3.23
N VAL A 45 -7.25 -6.14 1.99
CA VAL A 45 -8.05 -4.93 1.70
C VAL A 45 -9.49 -5.08 2.21
N ASP A 46 -10.09 -6.27 2.04
CA ASP A 46 -11.47 -6.53 2.48
C ASP A 46 -11.57 -6.51 4.01
N ALA A 47 -10.54 -6.96 4.74
CA ALA A 47 -10.49 -6.85 6.19
C ALA A 47 -10.55 -5.38 6.66
N GLN A 48 -9.86 -4.47 5.97
CA GLN A 48 -9.87 -3.03 6.32
C GLN A 48 -11.10 -2.27 5.82
N SER A 49 -11.84 -2.83 4.86
CA SER A 49 -13.08 -2.24 4.31
C SER A 49 -14.35 -2.93 4.83
N GLU A 50 -14.24 -3.59 6.00
CA GLU A 50 -15.32 -4.31 6.68
C GLU A 50 -16.08 -5.27 5.75
N GLY A 51 -15.35 -6.07 4.98
CA GLY A 51 -15.92 -7.07 4.08
C GLY A 51 -16.77 -6.46 2.96
N LEU A 52 -16.40 -5.27 2.47
CA LEU A 52 -17.11 -4.48 1.45
C LEU A 52 -18.33 -3.71 1.94
N ALA A 53 -18.59 -3.64 3.25
CA ALA A 53 -19.57 -2.69 3.77
C ALA A 53 -19.21 -1.25 3.35
N HIS A 54 -17.90 -0.97 3.24
CA HIS A 54 -17.34 0.33 2.93
C HIS A 54 -16.30 0.24 1.80
N PRO A 55 -16.73 -0.03 0.54
CA PRO A 55 -15.79 -0.22 -0.55
C PRO A 55 -15.05 1.09 -0.88
N PRO A 56 -13.74 1.05 -1.13
CA PRO A 56 -12.97 2.25 -1.45
C PRO A 56 -13.44 2.85 -2.78
N ARG A 57 -13.61 4.18 -2.81
CA ARG A 57 -14.04 4.92 -4.02
C ARG A 57 -13.10 6.04 -4.42
N SER A 58 -12.42 6.63 -3.46
CA SER A 58 -11.45 7.71 -3.71
C SER A 58 -10.19 7.47 -2.88
N TRP A 59 -9.12 8.14 -3.25
CA TRP A 59 -7.86 8.05 -2.52
C TRP A 59 -7.09 9.37 -2.54
N THR A 60 -6.25 9.54 -1.53
CA THR A 60 -5.20 10.55 -1.46
C THR A 60 -3.84 9.87 -1.31
N LEU A 61 -2.78 10.59 -1.66
CA LEU A 61 -1.41 10.07 -1.65
C LEU A 61 -0.55 10.93 -0.75
N ASP A 62 0.19 10.29 0.15
CA ASP A 62 1.19 10.94 1.00
C ASP A 62 2.53 10.19 0.97
N GLU A 63 3.58 10.87 1.42
CA GLU A 63 4.94 10.37 1.50
C GLU A 63 5.48 10.59 2.91
N GLY A 64 5.83 9.50 3.58
CA GLY A 64 6.50 9.55 4.86
C GLY A 64 7.95 10.02 4.70
N VAL A 65 8.45 10.70 5.73
CA VAL A 65 9.84 11.22 5.78
C VAL A 65 10.85 10.21 6.33
N VAL A 66 10.42 8.97 6.58
CA VAL A 66 11.18 7.92 7.25
C VAL A 66 12.11 7.21 6.26
N GLY A 67 13.37 7.02 6.66
CA GLY A 67 14.37 6.31 5.86
C GLY A 67 14.30 4.78 6.00
N LEU A 68 14.95 4.05 5.08
CA LEU A 68 14.93 2.57 5.09
C LEU A 68 15.44 1.96 6.40
N ASP A 69 16.52 2.49 6.98
CA ASP A 69 17.09 1.96 8.22
C ASP A 69 16.14 2.15 9.42
N GLU A 70 15.41 3.26 9.45
CA GLU A 70 14.39 3.54 10.46
C GLU A 70 13.22 2.57 10.33
N LEU A 71 12.73 2.31 9.10
CA LEU A 71 11.66 1.34 8.83
C LEU A 71 12.02 -0.10 9.24
N ARG A 72 13.31 -0.44 9.32
CA ARG A 72 13.75 -1.76 9.80
C ARG A 72 13.74 -1.89 11.33
N THR A 73 13.58 -0.77 12.03
CA THR A 73 13.41 -0.76 13.49
C THR A 73 11.92 -0.88 13.80
N PRO A 74 11.47 -1.89 14.58
CA PRO A 74 10.06 -2.05 14.88
C PRO A 74 9.47 -0.83 15.59
N ASP A 75 8.38 -0.29 15.04
CA ASP A 75 7.53 0.70 15.70
C ASP A 75 6.32 -0.03 16.32
N PRO A 76 6.09 0.04 17.65
CA PRO A 76 4.94 -0.60 18.26
C PRO A 76 3.61 0.12 17.96
N TYR A 77 3.62 1.29 17.33
CA TYR A 77 2.45 2.16 17.14
C TYR A 77 1.99 2.29 15.69
N GLY A 78 2.71 1.75 14.71
CA GLY A 78 2.30 1.84 13.31
C GLY A 78 3.07 0.94 12.35
N PRO A 79 2.65 0.89 11.08
CA PRO A 79 3.38 0.20 10.02
C PRO A 79 4.82 0.70 9.88
N PRO A 80 5.78 -0.19 9.53
CA PRO A 80 5.57 -1.58 9.14
C PRO A 80 5.37 -2.53 10.34
N SER A 81 4.27 -3.28 10.37
CA SER A 81 4.03 -4.30 11.41
C SER A 81 4.76 -5.62 11.15
N SER A 82 5.20 -5.84 9.91
CA SER A 82 6.00 -6.99 9.50
C SER A 82 7.38 -6.52 9.01
N PRO A 83 8.45 -7.30 9.23
CA PRO A 83 9.77 -6.94 8.76
C PRO A 83 9.82 -6.71 7.25
N LEU A 84 10.49 -5.64 6.83
CA LEU A 84 10.80 -5.40 5.42
C LEU A 84 11.70 -6.51 4.88
N SER A 85 11.57 -6.82 3.58
CA SER A 85 12.47 -7.77 2.93
C SER A 85 13.91 -7.25 2.90
N ASP A 86 14.87 -8.09 3.23
CA ASP A 86 16.31 -7.80 3.08
C ASP A 86 16.72 -7.50 1.63
N ARG A 87 15.84 -7.80 0.65
CA ARG A 87 16.05 -7.47 -0.76
C ARG A 87 15.84 -5.99 -1.08
N ILE A 88 15.17 -5.24 -0.19
CA ILE A 88 15.07 -3.79 -0.29
C ILE A 88 16.37 -3.21 0.26
N THR A 89 17.13 -2.56 -0.60
CA THR A 89 18.42 -1.93 -0.32
C THR A 89 18.29 -0.40 -0.36
N HIS A 90 19.33 0.31 0.05
CA HIS A 90 19.36 1.78 -0.08
C HIS A 90 19.39 2.24 -1.55
N ASP A 91 19.97 1.44 -2.44
CA ASP A 91 20.13 1.82 -3.86
C ASP A 91 18.82 1.75 -4.64
N ASP A 92 17.92 0.83 -4.27
CA ASP A 92 16.61 0.65 -4.90
C ASP A 92 15.47 1.29 -4.11
N PHE A 93 15.64 1.65 -2.83
CA PHE A 93 14.61 2.37 -2.07
C PHE A 93 14.25 3.72 -2.72
N ARG A 94 12.95 3.98 -2.89
CA ARG A 94 12.43 5.21 -3.51
C ARG A 94 11.46 5.99 -2.63
N GLY A 95 10.97 5.40 -1.54
CA GLY A 95 10.19 6.12 -0.56
C GLY A 95 9.27 5.22 0.27
N TRP A 96 8.92 5.75 1.45
CA TRP A 96 7.84 5.25 2.29
C TRP A 96 6.57 6.02 1.93
N LEU A 97 5.57 5.34 1.39
CA LEU A 97 4.39 5.98 0.80
C LEU A 97 3.12 5.48 1.46
N GLN A 98 2.12 6.34 1.49
CA GLN A 98 0.79 6.05 2.01
C GLN A 98 -0.25 6.35 0.93
N ILE A 99 -1.21 5.43 0.78
CA ILE A 99 -2.44 5.63 0.01
C ILE A 99 -3.59 5.56 0.99
N GLN A 100 -4.23 6.69 1.27
CA GLN A 100 -5.42 6.71 2.10
C GLN A 100 -6.65 6.52 1.21
N PHE A 101 -7.47 5.52 1.49
CA PHE A 101 -8.72 5.26 0.81
C PHE A 101 -9.91 5.75 1.63
N ALA A 102 -10.84 6.41 0.96
CA ALA A 102 -12.12 6.79 1.52
C ALA A 102 -13.27 6.00 0.88
N PRO A 103 -14.32 5.68 1.65
CA PRO A 103 -15.50 4.96 1.17
C PRO A 103 -16.30 5.80 0.16
N ASP A 104 -17.40 5.21 -0.34
CA ASP A 104 -18.40 5.96 -1.10
C ASP A 104 -19.02 7.08 -0.23
N PRO A 105 -19.09 8.34 -0.69
CA PRO A 105 -19.72 9.43 0.05
C PRO A 105 -21.19 9.18 0.41
N SER A 106 -21.87 8.26 -0.29
CA SER A 106 -23.24 7.85 0.05
C SER A 106 -23.32 6.98 1.30
N VAL A 107 -22.20 6.43 1.78
CA VAL A 107 -22.11 5.82 3.11
C VAL A 107 -22.15 6.97 4.12
N HIS A 108 -23.37 7.29 4.56
CA HIS A 108 -23.70 8.46 5.39
C HIS A 108 -23.53 8.25 6.90
N ASP A 109 -22.76 7.25 7.32
CA ASP A 109 -22.66 6.94 8.74
C ASP A 109 -21.50 7.65 9.45
N GLU A 110 -21.71 7.91 10.74
CA GLU A 110 -20.93 8.71 11.68
C GLU A 110 -19.50 8.20 11.96
N GLN A 111 -18.99 7.27 11.15
CA GLN A 111 -17.70 6.60 11.34
C GLN A 111 -16.74 6.91 10.20
N ASN A 112 -15.53 7.32 10.59
CA ASN A 112 -14.42 7.59 9.68
C ASN A 112 -13.84 6.26 9.16
N VAL A 113 -14.59 5.55 8.31
CA VAL A 113 -14.25 4.21 7.77
C VAL A 113 -13.19 4.27 6.65
N CYS A 114 -12.25 5.18 6.79
CA CYS A 114 -11.09 5.25 5.91
C CYS A 114 -10.08 4.16 6.32
N PHE A 115 -9.30 3.70 5.35
CA PHE A 115 -8.16 2.85 5.63
C PHE A 115 -6.96 3.30 4.82
N ASP A 116 -5.78 2.99 5.32
CA ASP A 116 -4.52 3.31 4.68
C ASP A 116 -3.92 2.05 4.06
N VAL A 117 -3.18 2.25 2.97
CA VAL A 117 -2.21 1.29 2.46
C VAL A 117 -0.85 1.93 2.56
N TRP A 118 -0.03 1.36 3.43
CA TRP A 118 1.36 1.70 3.60
C TRP A 118 2.23 0.83 2.70
N LEU A 119 3.19 1.44 2.01
CA LEU A 119 4.03 0.73 1.06
C LEU A 119 5.43 1.32 0.93
N VAL A 120 6.39 0.46 0.60
CA VAL A 120 7.73 0.88 0.15
C VAL A 120 7.76 0.85 -1.36
N ALA A 121 8.05 1.98 -1.99
CA ALA A 121 8.39 2.02 -3.41
C ALA A 121 9.86 1.67 -3.61
N VAL A 122 10.14 0.80 -4.58
CA VAL A 122 11.50 0.43 -5.00
C VAL A 122 11.68 0.60 -6.50
N GLU A 123 12.90 0.88 -6.95
CA GLU A 123 13.28 0.80 -8.36
C GLU A 123 14.15 -0.44 -8.58
N HIS A 124 13.51 -1.52 -9.01
CA HIS A 124 14.17 -2.79 -9.29
C HIS A 124 14.38 -2.94 -10.79
N GLU A 125 15.64 -3.09 -11.23
CA GLU A 125 16.02 -3.23 -12.65
C GLU A 125 15.44 -2.09 -13.53
N GLY A 126 15.42 -0.86 -12.99
CA GLY A 126 14.92 0.33 -13.69
C GLY A 126 13.38 0.46 -13.71
N THR A 127 12.65 -0.42 -13.03
CA THR A 127 11.20 -0.39 -12.94
C THR A 127 10.75 -0.07 -11.52
N PHE A 128 9.81 0.87 -11.39
CA PHE A 128 9.22 1.22 -10.09
C PHE A 128 8.17 0.18 -9.69
N LEU A 129 8.34 -0.43 -8.53
CA LEU A 129 7.53 -1.52 -8.00
C LEU A 129 7.25 -1.33 -6.51
N VAL A 130 6.29 -2.08 -5.99
CA VAL A 130 5.97 -2.15 -4.56
C VAL A 130 6.82 -3.22 -3.87
N GLY A 131 7.72 -2.81 -2.99
CA GLY A 131 8.61 -3.71 -2.24
C GLY A 131 8.03 -4.20 -0.91
N TYR A 132 7.07 -3.45 -0.35
CA TYR A 132 6.33 -3.74 0.89
C TYR A 132 4.88 -3.27 0.74
N PHE A 133 3.92 -3.97 1.32
CA PHE A 133 2.49 -3.65 1.23
C PHE A 133 1.78 -4.03 2.54
N GLU A 134 1.11 -3.06 3.16
CA GLU A 134 0.34 -3.26 4.38
C GLU A 134 -0.90 -2.36 4.42
N PRO A 135 -2.11 -2.93 4.30
CA PRO A 135 -3.35 -2.24 4.63
C PRO A 135 -3.51 -2.12 6.16
N SER A 136 -3.88 -0.93 6.65
CA SER A 136 -4.16 -0.66 8.06
C SER A 136 -5.39 0.24 8.22
N GLU A 137 -6.00 0.21 9.40
CA GLU A 137 -7.00 1.22 9.78
C GLU A 137 -6.39 2.63 9.65
N ALA A 138 -7.17 3.60 9.16
CA ALA A 138 -6.68 4.98 9.10
C ALA A 138 -6.54 5.52 10.53
N THR A 139 -5.36 6.09 10.82
CA THR A 139 -5.05 6.68 12.14
C THR A 139 -5.24 8.19 12.17
#